data_AF-A0A350M4B5-F1
#
_entry.id   AF-A0A350M4B5-F1
#
_cell.length_a   1.000
_cell.length_b   1.000
_cell.length_c   1.000
_cell.angle_alpha   90.00
_cell.angle_beta   90.00
_cell.angle_gamma   90.00
#
_symmetry.space_group_name_H-M   'P 1'
#
loop_
_entity.id
_entity.type
_entity.pdbx_description
1 polymer ?
#
loop_
_entity_poly.entity_id
_entity_poly.type
_entity_poly.pdbx_seq_one_letter_code
_entity_poly.pdbx_strand_id
1 'polypeptide(L)'
;MRTNLITVYYEDLVTYPKENLVRVCNFLDVEPHNEYLQVGKGILLEKPDCDRHKVEWTSEWKRIVEENLVKYDFLRGYHFES
;
A
#
# COMPACT_ATOMS: atom_id res chain seq x y z
N MET A 1 0.40 -8.11 22.95
CA MET A 1 1.82 -8.09 22.51
C MET A 1 1.93 -6.98 21.46
N ARG A 2 2.79 -5.97 21.65
CA ARG A 2 3.04 -4.98 20.59
C ARG A 2 3.94 -5.67 19.55
N THR A 3 3.54 -5.63 18.29
CA THR A 3 4.33 -6.15 17.17
C THR A 3 5.35 -5.07 16.74
N ASN A 4 6.56 -5.48 16.38
CA ASN A 4 7.64 -4.59 15.91
C ASN A 4 7.63 -4.37 14.38
N LEU A 5 6.53 -4.71 13.71
CA LEU A 5 6.34 -4.58 12.27
C LEU A 5 4.99 -3.93 11.96
N ILE A 6 4.95 -3.00 11.02
CA ILE A 6 3.71 -2.48 10.49
C ILE A 6 3.63 -2.77 9.00
N THR A 7 2.51 -3.33 8.56
CA THR A 7 2.19 -3.41 7.13
C THR A 7 1.67 -2.06 6.70
N VAL A 8 2.17 -1.53 5.59
CA VAL A 8 1.66 -0.32 4.93
C VAL A 8 1.38 -0.69 3.49
N TYR A 9 0.13 -0.52 3.06
CA TYR A 9 -0.29 -0.78 1.70
C TYR A 9 -0.01 0.46 0.85
N TYR A 10 0.60 0.27 -0.32
CA TYR A 10 0.99 1.38 -1.19
C TYR A 10 -0.23 2.16 -1.68
N GLU A 11 -1.29 1.45 -2.05
CA GLU A 11 -2.56 1.97 -2.54
C GLU A 11 -3.23 2.86 -1.48
N ASP A 12 -3.24 2.42 -0.22
CA ASP A 12 -3.73 3.21 0.91
C ASP A 12 -2.84 4.42 1.16
N LEU A 13 -1.52 4.26 1.10
CA LEU A 13 -0.56 5.35 1.32
C LEU A 13 -0.71 6.45 0.27
N VAL A 14 -0.96 6.09 -0.99
CA VAL A 14 -1.19 7.07 -2.06
C VAL A 14 -2.58 7.70 -1.94
N THR A 15 -3.61 6.91 -1.65
CA THR A 15 -5.00 7.38 -1.59
C THR A 15 -5.28 8.24 -0.35
N TYR A 16 -4.70 7.85 0.79
CA TYR A 16 -4.88 8.47 2.11
C TYR A 16 -3.51 8.77 2.76
N PRO A 17 -2.73 9.69 2.16
CA PRO A 17 -1.34 9.88 2.53
C PRO A 17 -1.17 10.43 3.94
N LYS A 18 -2.02 11.34 4.38
CA LYS A 18 -1.89 11.96 5.71
C LYS A 18 -2.18 10.94 6.81
N GLU A 19 -3.26 10.18 6.63
CA GLU A 19 -3.73 9.17 7.57
C GLU A 19 -2.69 8.06 7.74
N ASN A 20 -2.11 7.58 6.63
CA ASN A 20 -1.09 6.54 6.66
C ASN A 20 0.26 7.06 7.20
N LEU A 21 0.69 8.28 6.84
CA LEU A 21 1.90 8.87 7.41
C LEU A 21 1.78 9.08 8.93
N VAL A 22 0.63 9.55 9.42
CA VAL A 22 0.35 9.64 10.86
C VAL A 22 0.44 8.25 11.52
N ARG A 23 -0.14 7.22 10.89
CA ARG A 23 -0.06 5.84 11.40
C ARG A 23 1.38 5.35 11.51
N VAL A 24 2.22 5.65 10.52
CA VAL A 24 3.65 5.30 10.51
C VAL A 24 4.42 6.07 11.58
N CYS A 25 4.23 7.39 11.70
CA CYS A 25 4.86 8.20 12.74
C CYS A 25 4.53 7.68 14.15
N ASN A 26 3.25 7.40 14.42
CA ASN A 26 2.79 6.86 15.70
C ASN A 26 3.38 5.46 15.98
N PHE A 27 3.56 4.63 14.95
CA PHE A 27 4.20 3.33 15.11
C PHE A 27 5.69 3.45 15.46
N LEU A 28 6.38 4.47 14.93
CA LEU A 28 7.79 4.77 15.20
C LEU A 28 8.01 5.61 16.47
N ASP A 29 6.94 5.98 17.18
CA ASP A 29 6.99 6.87 18.35
C ASP A 29 7.60 8.25 18.03
N VAL A 30 7.29 8.78 16.85
CA VAL A 30 7.71 10.11 16.38
C VAL A 30 6.49 11.00 16.18
N GLU A 31 6.59 12.28 16.55
CA GLU A 31 5.50 13.24 16.39
C GLU A 31 5.18 13.53 14.91
N PRO A 32 3.92 13.37 14.45
CA PRO A 32 3.54 13.62 13.06
C PRO A 32 3.33 15.12 12.78
N HIS A 33 4.42 15.88 12.72
CA HIS A 33 4.35 17.32 12.44
C HIS A 33 3.66 17.61 11.11
N ASN A 34 2.79 18.63 11.08
CA ASN A 34 2.00 18.97 9.91
C ASN A 34 2.89 19.26 8.68
N GLU A 35 4.00 19.99 8.85
CA GLU A 35 4.95 20.27 7.76
C GLU A 35 5.47 18.99 7.09
N TYR A 36 5.87 18.00 7.89
CA TYR A 36 6.29 16.69 7.39
C TYR A 36 5.16 16.00 6.61
N LEU A 37 3.93 16.00 7.14
CA LEU A 37 2.79 15.38 6.48
C LEU A 37 2.44 16.04 5.13
N GLN A 38 2.59 17.36 5.02
CA GLN A 38 2.36 18.07 3.75
C GLN A 38 3.45 17.79 2.72
N VAL A 39 4.73 17.84 3.14
CA VAL A 39 5.86 17.54 2.27
C VAL A 39 5.79 16.08 1.80
N GLY A 40 5.56 15.15 2.73
CA GLY A 40 5.42 13.73 2.44
C GLY A 40 4.31 13.45 1.44
N LYS A 41 3.13 14.07 1.62
CA LYS A 41 2.03 13.98 0.64
C LYS A 41 2.44 14.46 -0.75
N GLY A 42 3.21 15.55 -0.85
CA GLY A 42 3.62 16.12 -2.14
C GLY A 42 4.66 15.30 -2.91
N ILE A 43 5.33 14.35 -2.26
CA ILE A 43 6.33 13.45 -2.87
C ILE A 43 5.67 12.20 -3.47
N LEU A 44 4.54 11.76 -2.90
CA LEU A 44 3.83 10.57 -3.35
C LEU A 44 3.20 10.80 -4.73
N LEU A 45 3.09 9.72 -5.52
CA LEU A 45 2.34 9.77 -6.77
C LEU A 45 0.89 10.15 -6.50
N GLU A 46 0.23 10.81 -7.46
CA GLU A 46 -1.18 11.20 -7.34
C GLU A 46 -2.13 9.99 -7.32
N LYS A 47 -1.71 8.87 -7.93
CA LYS A 47 -2.46 7.61 -7.98
C LYS A 47 -1.52 6.41 -8.05
N PRO A 48 -1.95 5.22 -7.61
CA PRO A 48 -1.15 4.01 -7.75
C PRO A 48 -0.87 3.67 -9.22
N ASP A 49 0.30 3.08 -9.49
CA ASP A 49 0.64 2.59 -10.81
C ASP A 49 0.03 1.20 -11.05
N CYS A 50 -0.69 1.04 -12.16
CA CYS A 50 -1.28 -0.24 -12.58
C CYS A 50 -0.60 -0.77 -13.84
N ASP A 51 0.74 -0.83 -13.82
CA ASP A 51 1.56 -1.22 -14.98
C ASP A 51 1.26 -2.63 -15.49
N ARG A 52 0.73 -3.50 -14.64
CA ARG A 52 0.23 -4.82 -15.03
C ARG A 52 -0.83 -4.75 -16.14
N HIS A 53 -1.57 -3.64 -16.28
CA HIS A 53 -2.53 -3.44 -17.37
C HIS A 53 -1.88 -3.14 -18.73
N LYS A 54 -0.57 -2.90 -18.78
CA LYS A 54 0.19 -2.71 -20.03
C LYS A 54 0.50 -4.04 -20.76
N VAL A 55 0.19 -5.17 -20.12
CA VAL A 55 0.43 -6.52 -20.66
C VAL A 55 -0.93 -7.18 -20.93
N GLU A 56 -1.03 -7.96 -22.01
CA GLU A 56 -2.19 -8.81 -22.22
C GLU A 56 -2.10 -10.07 -21.36
N TRP A 57 -2.89 -10.10 -20.28
CA TRP A 57 -2.96 -11.24 -19.37
C TRP A 57 -4.02 -12.23 -19.83
N THR A 58 -3.66 -13.51 -19.85
CA THR A 58 -4.64 -14.59 -19.98
C THR A 58 -5.39 -14.78 -18.66
N SER A 59 -6.62 -15.29 -18.74
CA SER A 59 -7.42 -15.61 -17.54
C SER A 59 -6.73 -16.61 -16.62
N GLU A 60 -5.95 -17.54 -17.21
CA GLU A 60 -5.19 -18.53 -16.45
C GLU A 60 -4.07 -17.89 -15.63
N TRP A 61 -3.35 -16.92 -16.19
CA TRP A 61 -2.33 -16.19 -15.44
C TRP A 61 -2.93 -15.35 -14.32
N LYS A 62 -4.06 -14.67 -14.56
CA LYS A 62 -4.77 -13.93 -13.51
C LYS A 62 -5.19 -14.86 -12.36
N ARG A 63 -5.73 -16.04 -12.68
CA ARG A 63 -6.09 -17.07 -11.69
C ARG A 63 -4.90 -17.49 -10.83
N ILE A 64 -3.75 -17.74 -11.46
CA ILE A 64 -2.51 -18.10 -10.74
C ILE A 64 -2.08 -16.96 -9.80
N VAL A 65 -2.20 -15.70 -10.21
CA VAL A 65 -1.87 -14.56 -9.33
C VAL A 65 -2.79 -14.56 -8.12
N GLU A 66 -4.11 -14.62 -8.30
CA GLU A 66 -5.08 -14.66 -7.20
C GLU A 66 -4.80 -15.81 -6.20
N GLU A 67 -4.49 -17.01 -6.71
CA GLU A 67 -4.14 -18.16 -5.87
C GLU A 67 -2.84 -17.97 -5.09
N ASN A 68 -1.91 -17.14 -5.57
CA ASN A 68 -0.69 -16.83 -4.85
C ASN A 68 -0.87 -15.69 -3.85
N LEU A 69 -1.73 -14.70 -4.14
CA LEU A 69 -2.03 -13.60 -3.22
C LEU A 69 -2.58 -14.12 -1.88
N VAL A 70 -3.51 -15.09 -1.92
CA VAL A 70 -4.16 -15.63 -0.70
C VAL A 70 -3.22 -16.41 0.23
N LYS A 71 -2.01 -16.76 -0.23
CA LYS A 71 -1.04 -17.54 0.57
C LYS A 71 -0.32 -16.70 1.62
N TYR A 72 -0.32 -15.38 1.49
CA TYR A 72 0.48 -14.49 2.32
C TYR A 72 -0.41 -13.49 3.04
N ASP A 73 -0.34 -13.46 4.37
CA ASP A 73 -1.18 -12.59 5.18
C ASP A 73 -0.99 -11.10 4.89
N PHE A 74 0.22 -10.67 4.53
CA PHE A 74 0.50 -9.27 4.19
C PHE A 74 -0.03 -8.87 2.81
N LEU A 75 -0.38 -9.84 1.96
CA LEU A 75 -1.05 -9.60 0.67
C LEU A 75 -2.57 -9.65 0.79
N ARG A 76 -3.10 -9.86 2.00
CA ARG A 76 -4.54 -9.86 2.23
C ARG A 76 -5.13 -8.50 1.84
N GLY A 77 -6.16 -8.53 1.00
CA GLY A 77 -6.82 -7.32 0.47
C GLY A 77 -6.35 -6.92 -0.93
N TYR A 78 -5.24 -7.49 -1.44
CA TYR A 78 -4.88 -7.36 -2.84
C TYR A 78 -5.69 -8.31 -3.72
N HIS A 79 -6.05 -7.79 -4.89
CA HIS A 79 -6.62 -8.51 -6.01
C HIS A 79 -5.89 -8.09 -7.28
N PHE A 80 -5.95 -8.93 -8.32
CA PHE A 80 -5.35 -8.59 -9.60
C PHE A 80 -5.90 -7.28 -10.18
N GLU A 81 -7.16 -6.94 -9.89
CA GLU A 81 -7.81 -5.73 -10.41
C GLU A 81 -7.73 -4.52 -9.44
N SER A 82 -7.05 -4.64 -8.30
CA SER A 82 -6.92 -3.58 -7.26
C SER A 82 -6.18 -2.32 -7.70
#